data_AF-A0A850S2G5-F1
#
_entry.id   AF-A0A850S2G5-F1
#
_cell.length_a   1.000
_cell.length_b   1.000
_cell.length_c   1.000
_cell.angle_alpha   90.00
_cell.angle_beta   90.00
_cell.angle_gamma   90.00
#
_symmetry.space_group_name_H-M   'P 1'
#
loop_
_entity.id
_entity.type
_entity.pdbx_description
1 polymer ?
#
loop_
_entity_poly.entity_id
_entity_poly.type
_entity_poly.pdbx_seq_one_letter_code
_entity_poly.pdbx_strand_id
1 'polypeptide(L)'
;MDAAKAAISRRDLDAAEHILKDLIAFAPSETSAWRLLARIQRKLGKIEAGIESATRALKLQNARQMPQTAASTTLARLLWQQGEKEHAIEMLGLLMMRQPEDASLQTLKHEWERETNS
;
A
#
# COMPACT_ATOMS: atom_id res chain seq x y z
N MET A 1 -17.27 -3.12 -13.53
CA MET A 1 -16.72 -4.43 -13.07
C MET A 1 -17.49 -5.62 -13.65
N ASP A 2 -18.83 -5.60 -13.69
CA ASP A 2 -19.62 -6.76 -14.14
C ASP A 2 -19.46 -7.09 -15.62
N ALA A 3 -19.27 -6.08 -16.48
CA ALA A 3 -18.95 -6.28 -17.90
C ALA A 3 -17.62 -7.03 -18.10
N ALA A 4 -16.57 -6.68 -17.34
CA ALA A 4 -15.29 -7.38 -17.39
C ALA A 4 -15.42 -8.83 -16.91
N LYS A 5 -16.18 -9.08 -15.83
CA LYS A 5 -16.45 -10.45 -15.36
C LYS A 5 -17.23 -11.27 -16.39
N ALA A 6 -18.21 -10.67 -17.06
CA ALA A 6 -18.99 -11.32 -18.11
C ALA A 6 -18.12 -11.69 -19.33
N ALA A 7 -17.22 -10.81 -19.76
CA ALA A 7 -16.26 -11.09 -20.85
C ALA A 7 -15.31 -12.25 -20.49
N ILE A 8 -14.84 -12.29 -19.24
CA ILE A 8 -14.02 -13.40 -18.73
C ILE A 8 -14.78 -14.72 -18.76
N SER A 9 -16.05 -14.72 -18.37
CA SER A 9 -16.92 -15.91 -18.44
C SER A 9 -17.17 -16.38 -19.87
N ARG A 10 -17.12 -15.46 -20.85
CA ARG A 10 -17.21 -15.75 -22.29
C ARG A 10 -15.87 -16.15 -22.92
N ARG A 11 -14.79 -16.28 -22.13
CA ARG A 11 -13.40 -16.53 -22.59
C ARG A 11 -12.83 -15.46 -23.53
N ASP A 12 -13.48 -14.30 -23.62
CA ASP A 12 -12.98 -13.17 -24.40
C ASP A 12 -12.04 -12.33 -23.53
N LEU A 13 -10.78 -12.74 -23.52
CA LEU A 13 -9.75 -12.15 -22.66
C LEU A 13 -9.28 -10.79 -23.18
N ASP A 14 -9.28 -10.56 -24.49
CA ASP A 14 -8.89 -9.27 -25.07
C ASP A 14 -9.98 -8.21 -24.83
N ALA A 15 -11.27 -8.55 -24.98
CA ALA A 15 -12.35 -7.64 -24.59
C ALA A 15 -12.33 -7.35 -23.09
N ALA A 16 -12.04 -8.36 -22.25
CA ALA A 16 -11.90 -8.16 -20.81
C ALA A 16 -10.74 -7.21 -20.48
N GLU A 17 -9.61 -7.31 -21.18
CA GLU A 17 -8.47 -6.39 -21.00
C GLU A 17 -8.86 -4.95 -21.35
N HIS A 18 -9.57 -4.74 -22.47
CA HIS A 18 -10.00 -3.41 -22.92
C HIS A 18 -10.96 -2.76 -21.91
N ILE A 19 -12.01 -3.49 -21.49
CA ILE A 19 -12.99 -3.01 -20.51
C ILE A 19 -12.31 -2.66 -19.18
N LEU A 20 -11.28 -3.41 -18.77
CA LEU A 20 -10.53 -3.13 -17.55
C LEU A 20 -9.66 -1.89 -17.67
N LYS A 21 -9.03 -1.67 -18.82
CA LYS A 21 -8.27 -0.44 -19.10
C LYS A 21 -9.17 0.79 -19.06
N ASP A 22 -10.35 0.71 -19.67
CA ASP A 22 -11.33 1.80 -19.62
C ASP A 22 -11.77 2.06 -18.18
N LEU A 23 -12.11 1.01 -17.43
CA LEU A 23 -12.53 1.15 -16.03
C LEU A 23 -11.43 1.79 -15.17
N ILE A 24 -10.17 1.43 -15.40
CA ILE A 24 -9.02 2.00 -14.71
C ILE A 24 -8.80 3.47 -15.09
N ALA A 25 -9.09 3.88 -16.32
CA ALA A 25 -9.03 5.29 -16.73
C ALA A 25 -10.03 6.15 -15.93
N PHE A 26 -11.21 5.61 -15.62
CA PHE A 26 -12.21 6.28 -14.78
C PHE A 26 -11.95 6.15 -13.27
N ALA A 27 -11.39 5.02 -12.83
CA ALA A 27 -11.16 4.72 -11.41
C ALA A 27 -9.73 4.19 -11.19
N PRO A 28 -8.70 5.07 -11.26
CA PRO A 28 -7.30 4.65 -11.21
C PRO A 28 -6.88 4.09 -9.84
N SER A 29 -7.61 4.41 -8.78
CA SER A 29 -7.37 3.92 -7.42
C SER A 29 -8.02 2.56 -7.14
N GLU A 30 -8.77 1.97 -8.09
CA GLU A 30 -9.49 0.73 -7.87
C GLU A 30 -8.55 -0.49 -7.91
N THR A 31 -8.02 -0.86 -6.74
CA THR A 31 -7.09 -2.00 -6.58
C THR A 31 -7.60 -3.29 -7.22
N SER A 32 -8.90 -3.55 -7.12
CA SER A 32 -9.48 -4.80 -7.62
C SER A 32 -9.45 -4.89 -9.15
N ALA A 33 -9.56 -3.75 -9.85
CA ALA A 33 -9.46 -3.65 -11.30
C ALA A 33 -8.04 -3.96 -11.79
N TRP A 34 -7.02 -3.37 -11.15
CA TRP A 34 -5.61 -3.63 -11.45
C TRP A 34 -5.21 -5.10 -11.25
N ARG A 35 -5.68 -5.74 -10.17
CA ARG A 35 -5.45 -7.19 -9.97
C ARG A 35 -6.10 -8.03 -11.05
N LEU A 36 -7.32 -7.67 -11.45
CA LEU A 36 -8.04 -8.41 -12.47
C LEU A 36 -7.35 -8.25 -13.83
N LEU A 37 -6.89 -7.05 -14.17
CA LEU A 37 -6.13 -6.77 -15.38
C LEU A 37 -4.84 -7.59 -15.44
N ALA A 38 -4.06 -7.62 -14.36
CA ALA A 38 -2.84 -8.42 -14.27
C ALA A 38 -3.09 -9.91 -14.55
N ARG A 39 -4.19 -10.45 -14.00
CA ARG A 39 -4.58 -11.85 -14.22
C ARG A 39 -4.97 -12.13 -15.67
N ILE A 40 -5.65 -11.19 -16.33
CA ILE A 40 -6.04 -11.32 -17.74
C ILE A 40 -4.83 -11.21 -18.66
N GLN A 41 -3.95 -10.25 -18.43
CA GLN A 41 -2.70 -10.08 -19.18
C GLN A 41 -1.81 -11.31 -19.08
N ARG A 42 -1.70 -11.91 -17.88
CA ARG A 42 -1.01 -13.20 -17.70
C ARG A 42 -1.60 -14.32 -18.55
N LYS A 43 -2.94 -14.42 -18.62
CA LYS A 43 -3.62 -15.44 -19.44
C LYS A 43 -3.46 -15.19 -20.95
N LEU A 44 -3.28 -13.93 -21.36
CA LEU A 44 -3.00 -13.53 -22.74
C LEU A 44 -1.51 -13.66 -23.11
N GLY A 45 -0.63 -14.08 -22.19
CA GLY A 45 0.82 -14.13 -22.42
C GLY A 45 1.52 -12.77 -22.37
N LYS A 46 0.80 -11.68 -22.04
CA LYS A 46 1.31 -10.31 -21.89
C LYS A 46 1.97 -10.17 -20.50
N ILE A 47 3.08 -10.89 -20.27
CA ILE A 47 3.69 -11.05 -18.95
C ILE A 47 4.17 -9.72 -18.36
N GLU A 48 4.89 -8.90 -19.13
CA GLU A 48 5.42 -7.61 -18.67
C GLU A 48 4.31 -6.65 -18.24
N ALA A 49 3.28 -6.47 -19.09
CA ALA A 49 2.11 -5.66 -18.76
C ALA A 49 1.37 -6.19 -17.51
N GLY A 50 1.30 -7.52 -17.37
CA GLY A 50 0.74 -8.16 -16.18
C GLY A 50 1.51 -7.85 -14.90
N ILE A 51 2.85 -7.81 -14.97
CA ILE A 51 3.71 -7.41 -13.85
C ILE A 51 3.44 -5.96 -13.47
N GLU A 52 3.40 -5.03 -14.43
CA GLU A 52 3.11 -3.62 -14.15
C GLU A 52 1.74 -3.44 -13.46
N SER A 53 0.70 -4.09 -13.98
CA SER A 53 -0.64 -4.06 -13.40
C SER A 53 -0.66 -4.63 -11.98
N ALA A 54 0.06 -5.73 -11.72
CA ALA A 54 0.17 -6.32 -10.39
C ALA A 54 0.92 -5.39 -9.42
N THR A 55 2.01 -4.76 -9.87
CA THR A 55 2.75 -3.77 -9.09
C THR A 55 1.88 -2.57 -8.71
N ARG A 56 1.03 -2.09 -9.63
CA ARG A 56 0.08 -1.01 -9.32
C ARG A 56 -0.97 -1.42 -8.31
N ALA A 57 -1.51 -2.63 -8.42
CA ALA A 57 -2.43 -3.17 -7.42
C ALA A 57 -1.78 -3.21 -6.02
N LEU A 58 -0.55 -3.71 -5.92
CA LEU A 58 0.19 -3.78 -4.66
C LEU A 58 0.45 -2.39 -4.06
N LYS A 59 0.87 -1.41 -4.88
CA LYS A 59 1.06 -0.03 -4.41
C LYS A 59 -0.21 0.58 -3.85
N LEU A 60 -1.36 0.36 -4.50
CA LEU A 60 -2.66 0.87 -4.03
C LEU A 60 -3.13 0.15 -2.75
N GLN A 61 -2.89 -1.15 -2.64
CA GLN A 61 -3.18 -1.91 -1.43
C GLN A 61 -2.34 -1.39 -0.26
N ASN A 62 -1.03 -1.20 -0.46
CA ASN A 62 -0.14 -0.69 0.57
C ASN A 62 -0.46 0.75 0.95
N ALA A 63 -0.86 1.61 0.01
CA ALA A 63 -1.32 2.97 0.32
C ALA A 63 -2.61 2.98 1.17
N ARG A 64 -3.47 1.97 1.01
CA ARG A 64 -4.71 1.81 1.77
C ARG A 64 -4.51 1.10 3.11
N GLN A 65 -3.50 0.22 3.19
CA GLN A 65 -3.12 -0.53 4.38
C GLN A 65 -2.06 0.17 5.22
N MET A 66 -1.35 1.18 4.70
CA MET A 66 -0.64 2.13 5.54
C MET A 66 -1.67 2.70 6.49
N PRO A 67 -1.58 2.36 7.78
CA PRO A 67 -2.55 2.86 8.70
C PRO A 67 -2.35 4.38 8.68
N GLN A 68 -3.38 5.10 8.25
CA GLN A 68 -3.62 6.45 8.72
C GLN A 68 -3.98 6.38 10.21
N THR A 69 -3.28 5.58 11.01
CA THR A 69 -3.17 5.86 12.43
C THR A 69 -2.64 7.28 12.46
N ALA A 70 -3.42 8.18 13.05
CA ALA A 70 -2.92 9.49 13.37
C ALA A 70 -1.69 9.26 14.24
N ALA A 71 -0.52 9.26 13.59
CA ALA A 71 0.74 9.04 14.26
C ALA A 71 0.82 10.13 15.32
N SER A 72 0.95 9.71 16.57
CA SER A 72 0.85 10.57 17.74
C SER A 72 2.01 10.24 18.64
N THR A 73 2.77 11.27 19.01
CA THR A 73 3.93 11.12 19.89
C THR A 73 3.53 10.49 21.22
N THR A 74 2.31 10.79 21.72
CA THR A 74 1.77 10.20 22.94
C THR A 74 1.53 8.69 22.79
N LEU A 75 0.91 8.26 21.69
CA LEU A 75 0.64 6.84 21.46
C LEU A 75 1.94 6.05 21.24
N ALA A 76 2.89 6.61 20.50
CA ALA A 76 4.20 5.99 20.29
C ALA A 76 4.95 5.77 21.62
N ARG A 77 4.91 6.74 22.55
CA ARG A 77 5.48 6.59 23.90
C ARG A 77 4.77 5.53 24.74
N LEU A 78 3.45 5.45 24.67
CA LEU A 78 2.69 4.43 25.40
C LEU A 78 3.02 3.01 24.90
N LEU A 79 3.10 2.83 23.57
CA LEU A 79 3.52 1.56 22.97
C LEU A 79 4.93 1.17 23.40
N TRP A 80 5.86 2.14 23.44
CA TRP A 80 7.22 1.91 23.94
C TRP A 80 7.24 1.42 25.39
N GLN A 81 6.46 2.07 26.26
CA GLN A 81 6.35 1.69 27.69
C GLN A 81 5.66 0.34 27.89
N GLN A 82 4.76 -0.05 26.99
CA GLN A 82 4.10 -1.36 27.02
C GLN A 82 4.98 -2.49 26.46
N GLY A 83 6.17 -2.18 25.95
CA GLY A 83 7.09 -3.16 25.35
C GLY A 83 6.84 -3.43 23.86
N GLU A 84 5.84 -2.80 23.26
CA GLU A 84 5.51 -2.85 21.82
C GLU A 84 6.45 -1.93 21.02
N LYS A 85 7.76 -2.19 21.14
CA LYS A 85 8.82 -1.30 20.62
C LYS A 85 8.80 -1.18 19.10
N GLU A 86 8.50 -2.26 18.38
CA GLU A 86 8.40 -2.26 16.91
C GLU A 86 7.32 -1.29 16.42
N HIS A 87 6.13 -1.37 17.00
CA HIS A 87 5.01 -0.48 16.67
C HIS A 87 5.29 0.99 17.02
N ALA A 88 5.99 1.23 18.14
CA ALA A 88 6.42 2.57 18.54
C ALA A 88 7.42 3.18 17.54
N ILE A 89 8.40 2.40 17.07
CA ILE A 89 9.41 2.82 16.08
C ILE A 89 8.75 3.13 14.73
N GLU A 90 7.84 2.27 14.25
CA GLU A 90 7.10 2.53 13.01
C GLU A 90 6.32 3.85 13.10
N MET A 91 5.65 4.09 14.24
CA MET A 91 4.88 5.31 14.46
C MET A 91 5.76 6.56 14.53
N LEU A 92 6.93 6.47 15.16
CA LEU A 92 7.92 7.54 15.17
C LEU A 92 8.45 7.83 13.76
N GLY A 93 8.71 6.80 12.96
CA GLY A 93 9.10 6.95 11.55
C GLY A 93 8.05 7.72 10.74
N LEU A 94 6.76 7.41 10.92
CA LEU A 94 5.66 8.14 10.27
C LEU A 94 5.57 9.60 10.73
N LEU A 95 5.77 9.88 12.02
CA LEU A 95 5.82 11.25 12.56
C LEU A 95 6.96 12.06 11.94
N MET A 96 8.16 11.48 11.86
CA MET A 96 9.34 12.14 11.30
C MET A 96 9.24 12.34 9.79
N MET A 97 8.55 11.46 9.05
CA MET A 97 8.25 11.70 7.64
C MET A 97 7.35 12.92 7.43
N ARG A 98 6.44 13.20 8.38
CA ARG A 98 5.54 14.36 8.32
C ARG A 98 6.21 15.64 8.83
N GLN A 99 7.10 15.52 9.82
CA GLN A 99 7.78 16.63 10.49
C GLN A 99 9.27 16.30 10.67
N PRO A 100 10.07 16.33 9.58
CA PRO A 100 11.48 15.90 9.63
C PRO A 100 12.37 16.80 10.48
N GLU A 101 11.96 18.07 10.66
CA GLU A 101 12.70 19.09 11.43
C GLU A 101 12.28 19.18 12.91
N ASP A 102 11.35 18.33 13.38
CA ASP A 102 10.95 18.34 14.77
C ASP A 102 12.06 17.75 15.66
N ALA A 103 12.76 18.64 16.36
CA ALA A 103 13.84 18.30 17.30
C ALA A 103 13.38 17.36 18.42
N SER A 104 12.10 17.39 18.81
CA SER A 104 11.55 16.53 19.85
C SER A 104 11.46 15.07 19.39
N LEU A 105 11.13 14.83 18.11
CA LEU A 105 11.12 13.50 17.50
C LEU A 105 12.54 12.95 17.32
N GLN A 106 13.49 13.81 16.92
CA GLN A 106 14.90 13.43 16.81
C GLN A 106 15.47 13.01 18.18
N THR A 107 15.17 13.78 19.23
CA THR A 107 15.58 13.46 20.60
C THR A 107 14.99 12.13 21.05
N LEU A 108 13.69 11.92 20.80
CA LEU A 108 13.00 10.68 21.13
C LEU A 108 13.61 9.45 20.42
N LYS A 109 14.00 9.60 19.15
CA LYS A 109 14.70 8.55 18.39
C LYS A 109 16.01 8.14 19.06
N HIS A 110 16.84 9.12 19.43
CA HIS A 110 18.14 8.86 20.06
C HIS A 110 17.99 8.22 21.45
N GLU A 111 16.99 8.64 22.22
CA GLU A 111 16.65 8.04 23.52
C GLU A 111 16.34 6.55 23.36
N TRP A 112 15.46 6.22 22.41
CA TRP A 112 15.02 4.86 22.13
C TRP A 112 16.13 3.97 21.55
N GLU A 113 16.94 4.48 20.63
CA GLU A 113 18.09 3.76 20.06
C GLU A 113 19.13 3.39 21.12
N ARG A 114 19.35 4.28 22.08
CA ARG A 114 20.25 4.02 23.22
C ARG A 114 19.70 2.92 24.13
N GLU A 115 18.40 2.93 24.40
CA GLU A 115 17.77 1.94 25.27
C GLU A 115 17.69 0.54 24.61
N THR A 116 17.60 0.46 23.28
CA THR A 116 17.61 -0.83 22.56
C THR A 116 19.01 -1.40 22.33
N ASN A 117 20.04 -0.55 22.33
CA ASN A 117 21.45 -0.96 22.14
C ASN A 117 22.20 -1.20 23.46
N SER A 118 21.51 -1.12 24.60
CA SER A 118 22.08 -1.28 25.94
C SER A 118 21.60 -2.54 26.62
#